data_AF-A0A444PY89-F1
#
_entry.id   AF-A0A444PY89-F1
#
_cell.length_a   1.000
_cell.length_b   1.000
_cell.length_c   1.000
_cell.angle_alpha   90.00
_cell.angle_beta   90.00
_cell.angle_gamma   90.00
#
_symmetry.space_group_name_H-M   'P 1'
#
loop_
_entity.id
_entity.type
_entity.pdbx_description
1 polymer ?
#
loop_
_entity_poly.entity_id
_entity_poly.type
_entity_poly.pdbx_seq_one_letter_code
_entity_poly.pdbx_strand_id
1 'polypeptide(L)'
;MTASAPSVRRRATALLAGAVVAATCLLSGCAGDPAAAAAVPSFDPVDMSVSVVGDVDAPEGPVSGGGEIAITGLGLEGVTRVLVGGAPASSLTVVDDTRVTAAVPRSSDFQPKTVEIQVFAGEEQLPSLWQNTYTYATLTPVDKQLGYALTHWQDYNPEFGDYNPSGGDCANFVSQTLLARGWKMNDTWSNRNAQGTKTWVYAPSLEDWLASDSGPNLTRLDDSQRDQLKLGDIAFFDWNGNGNPDHVMIVSDIVQGENGLQIKVAGHNENRDFRDIDEAITIDHPNSTVWYYQVP
;
A
#
# COMPACT_ATOMS: atom_id res chain seq x y z
N MET A 1 -69.15 -68.85 -79.53
CA MET A 1 -69.07 -67.49 -78.96
C MET A 1 -68.42 -67.59 -77.59
N THR A 2 -67.18 -67.07 -77.47
CA THR A 2 -66.43 -66.54 -76.29
C THR A 2 -66.45 -67.28 -74.93
N ALA A 3 -65.40 -67.42 -74.11
CA ALA A 3 -63.94 -67.28 -74.17
C ALA A 3 -63.34 -67.77 -72.81
N SER A 4 -62.10 -68.30 -72.84
CA SER A 4 -61.01 -68.54 -71.84
C SER A 4 -61.16 -68.64 -70.30
N ALA A 5 -60.28 -69.50 -69.76
CA ALA A 5 -60.01 -70.01 -68.39
C ALA A 5 -59.24 -69.02 -67.46
N PRO A 6 -58.66 -69.33 -66.24
CA PRO A 6 -58.02 -70.60 -65.78
C PRO A 6 -58.09 -70.99 -64.26
N SER A 7 -57.25 -71.98 -63.91
CA SER A 7 -57.01 -72.84 -62.71
C SER A 7 -56.52 -72.13 -61.42
N VAL A 8 -56.44 -72.74 -60.21
CA VAL A 8 -55.41 -73.71 -59.72
C VAL A 8 -55.75 -74.33 -58.32
N ARG A 9 -55.58 -75.67 -58.26
CA ARG A 9 -55.10 -76.68 -57.25
C ARG A 9 -54.94 -76.36 -55.73
N ARG A 10 -55.55 -77.18 -54.84
CA ARG A 10 -55.08 -78.42 -54.09
C ARG A 10 -54.29 -78.10 -52.80
N ARG A 11 -54.69 -78.53 -51.59
CA ARG A 11 -54.67 -79.88 -50.91
C ARG A 11 -53.82 -79.66 -49.63
N ALA A 12 -53.88 -80.40 -48.53
CA ALA A 12 -54.81 -81.34 -47.91
C ALA A 12 -54.14 -81.79 -46.59
N THR A 13 -54.96 -82.17 -45.60
CA THR A 13 -54.78 -83.28 -44.63
C THR A 13 -53.57 -83.27 -43.66
N ALA A 14 -53.80 -83.27 -42.33
CA ALA A 14 -54.12 -84.42 -41.45
C ALA A 14 -52.83 -85.20 -41.05
N LEU A 15 -52.62 -85.82 -39.90
CA LEU A 15 -53.48 -86.40 -38.85
C LEU A 15 -52.56 -86.87 -37.70
N LEU A 16 -53.20 -87.15 -36.55
CA LEU A 16 -52.91 -88.21 -35.56
C LEU A 16 -51.76 -88.08 -34.54
N ALA A 17 -52.17 -88.45 -33.32
CA ALA A 17 -51.49 -88.35 -32.04
C ALA A 17 -50.68 -89.61 -31.69
N GLY A 18 -49.67 -89.44 -30.84
CA GLY A 18 -48.93 -90.53 -30.18
C GLY A 18 -47.92 -89.95 -29.19
N ALA A 19 -47.96 -90.43 -27.95
CA ALA A 19 -47.22 -89.92 -26.79
C ALA A 19 -45.69 -89.93 -26.96
N VAL A 20 -45.02 -88.91 -26.40
CA VAL A 20 -43.55 -88.84 -26.34
C VAL A 20 -43.09 -88.52 -24.91
N VAL A 21 -42.20 -89.38 -24.43
CA VAL A 21 -41.34 -89.23 -23.25
C VAL A 21 -40.42 -88.03 -23.47
N ALA A 22 -40.48 -87.01 -22.61
CA ALA A 22 -39.54 -85.89 -22.68
C ALA A 22 -38.35 -86.14 -21.74
N ALA A 23 -37.20 -86.38 -22.37
CA ALA A 23 -35.89 -86.46 -21.77
C ALA A 23 -35.50 -85.12 -21.11
N THR A 24 -34.84 -85.20 -19.95
CA THR A 24 -34.05 -84.11 -19.38
C THR A 24 -32.87 -83.80 -20.31
N CYS A 25 -33.03 -82.82 -21.19
CA CYS A 25 -31.93 -82.12 -21.84
C CYS A 25 -31.34 -81.09 -20.87
N LEU A 26 -30.11 -81.31 -20.42
CA LEU A 26 -29.26 -80.25 -19.89
C LEU A 26 -28.99 -79.27 -21.03
N LEU A 27 -29.75 -78.17 -21.08
CA LEU A 27 -29.32 -76.99 -21.82
C LEU A 27 -28.20 -76.35 -21.02
N SER A 28 -26.94 -76.61 -21.40
CA SER A 28 -25.85 -75.67 -21.13
C SER A 28 -26.18 -74.37 -21.84
N GLY A 29 -26.96 -73.52 -21.17
CA GLY A 29 -27.04 -72.12 -21.54
C GLY A 29 -25.69 -71.49 -21.25
N CYS A 30 -24.97 -71.09 -22.30
CA CYS A 30 -23.94 -70.08 -22.16
C CYS A 30 -24.64 -68.79 -21.75
N ALA A 31 -24.84 -68.59 -20.45
CA ALA A 31 -25.02 -67.26 -19.91
C ALA A 31 -23.68 -66.55 -20.15
N GLY A 32 -23.60 -65.78 -21.23
CA GLY A 32 -22.56 -64.77 -21.32
C GLY A 32 -22.82 -63.80 -20.17
N ASP A 33 -21.86 -63.71 -19.25
CA ASP A 33 -21.91 -62.73 -18.17
C ASP A 33 -22.29 -61.36 -18.77
N PRO A 34 -23.23 -60.60 -18.18
CA PRO A 34 -23.44 -59.24 -18.61
C PRO A 34 -22.08 -58.55 -18.49
N ALA A 35 -21.53 -58.09 -19.61
CA ALA A 35 -20.28 -57.35 -19.62
C ALA A 35 -20.43 -56.25 -18.57
N ALA A 36 -19.64 -56.34 -17.49
CA ALA A 36 -19.63 -55.33 -16.45
C ALA A 36 -19.46 -54.00 -17.16
N ALA A 37 -20.44 -53.10 -17.03
CA ALA A 37 -20.34 -51.77 -17.59
C ALA A 37 -19.02 -51.19 -17.10
N ALA A 38 -18.08 -50.97 -18.02
CA ALA A 38 -16.78 -50.43 -17.68
C ALA A 38 -17.03 -49.13 -16.92
N ALA A 39 -16.51 -49.04 -15.69
CA ALA A 39 -16.61 -47.82 -14.90
C ALA A 39 -16.05 -46.68 -15.75
N VAL A 40 -16.90 -45.68 -16.04
CA VAL A 40 -16.43 -44.44 -16.64
C VAL A 40 -15.38 -43.88 -15.68
N PRO A 41 -14.15 -43.56 -16.12
CA PRO A 41 -13.18 -42.95 -15.23
C PRO A 41 -13.81 -41.67 -14.66
N SER A 42 -14.01 -41.66 -13.35
CA SER A 42 -14.28 -40.46 -12.59
C SER A 42 -13.03 -39.61 -12.68
N PHE A 43 -13.08 -38.51 -13.44
CA PHE A 43 -12.09 -37.46 -13.29
C PHE A 43 -12.50 -36.64 -12.08
N ASP A 44 -11.61 -36.53 -11.10
CA ASP A 44 -11.76 -35.48 -10.11
C ASP A 44 -11.82 -34.14 -10.87
N PRO A 45 -12.80 -33.26 -10.59
CA PRO A 45 -12.78 -31.93 -11.17
C PRO A 45 -11.42 -31.30 -10.85
N VAL A 46 -10.73 -30.84 -11.88
CA VAL A 46 -9.48 -30.10 -11.69
C VAL A 46 -9.84 -28.87 -10.86
N ASP A 47 -9.24 -28.74 -9.69
CA ASP A 47 -9.37 -27.52 -8.90
C ASP A 47 -8.75 -26.37 -9.71
N MET A 48 -9.63 -25.54 -10.27
CA MET A 48 -9.24 -24.37 -11.06
C MET A 48 -9.10 -23.12 -10.20
N SER A 49 -8.99 -23.23 -8.86
CA SER A 49 -8.64 -22.11 -7.98
C SER A 49 -7.16 -21.72 -8.14
N VAL A 50 -6.76 -21.32 -9.36
CA VAL A 50 -5.45 -20.74 -9.61
C VAL A 50 -5.51 -19.29 -9.15
N SER A 51 -4.86 -19.00 -8.02
CA SER A 51 -4.60 -17.63 -7.59
C SER A 51 -3.29 -17.16 -8.22
N VAL A 52 -3.34 -16.10 -9.02
CA VAL A 52 -2.15 -15.56 -9.69
C VAL A 52 -2.29 -14.06 -9.90
N VAL A 53 -1.21 -13.33 -9.60
CA VAL A 53 -1.09 -11.90 -9.87
C VAL A 53 -0.69 -11.71 -11.33
N GLY A 54 -1.47 -10.89 -12.04
CA GLY A 54 -1.22 -10.46 -13.41
C GLY A 54 -0.39 -9.18 -13.45
N ASP A 55 -1.07 -8.06 -13.68
CA ASP A 55 -0.46 -6.75 -13.91
C ASP A 55 -0.80 -5.74 -12.80
N VAL A 56 0.00 -4.67 -12.72
CA VAL A 56 -0.21 -3.56 -11.78
C VAL A 56 -0.32 -2.24 -12.55
N ASP A 57 -1.49 -1.61 -12.45
CA ASP A 57 -1.72 -0.26 -12.94
C ASP A 57 -1.16 0.79 -11.97
N ALA A 58 -0.75 1.93 -12.52
CA ALA A 58 -0.12 3.05 -11.81
C ALA A 58 1.15 2.66 -11.02
N PRO A 59 2.17 2.04 -11.65
CA PRO A 59 3.37 1.54 -10.96
C PRO A 59 4.36 2.65 -10.56
N GLU A 60 3.91 3.90 -10.42
CA GLU A 60 4.75 5.04 -10.00
C GLU A 60 3.92 6.03 -9.17
N GLY A 61 4.56 6.62 -8.16
CA GLY A 61 3.98 7.73 -7.41
C GLY A 61 4.95 8.32 -6.38
N PRO A 62 4.46 9.25 -5.54
CA PRO A 62 5.32 10.08 -4.70
C PRO A 62 5.99 9.26 -3.58
N VAL A 63 7.20 9.64 -3.19
CA VAL A 63 7.91 9.08 -2.01
C VAL A 63 7.11 9.25 -0.71
N SER A 64 6.26 10.27 -0.61
CA SER A 64 5.33 10.45 0.51
C SER A 64 4.14 9.47 0.53
N GLY A 65 3.96 8.63 -0.50
CA GLY A 65 2.88 7.65 -0.58
C GLY A 65 1.52 8.28 -0.89
N GLY A 66 0.45 7.53 -0.58
CA GLY A 66 -0.94 8.00 -0.77
C GLY A 66 -1.50 7.84 -2.19
N GLY A 67 -0.71 7.33 -3.14
CA GLY A 67 -1.22 6.81 -4.42
C GLY A 67 -2.00 5.51 -4.23
N GLU A 68 -2.86 5.16 -5.17
CA GLU A 68 -3.53 3.85 -5.22
C GLU A 68 -3.03 3.08 -6.44
N ILE A 69 -2.64 1.81 -6.23
CA ILE A 69 -2.36 0.86 -7.30
C ILE A 69 -3.55 -0.07 -7.49
N ALA A 70 -3.77 -0.51 -8.72
CA ALA A 70 -4.72 -1.57 -9.01
C ALA A 70 -4.00 -2.81 -9.51
N ILE A 71 -4.28 -3.92 -8.87
CA ILE A 71 -3.68 -5.22 -9.13
C ILE A 71 -4.73 -6.09 -9.80
N THR A 72 -4.39 -6.62 -10.96
CA THR A 72 -5.26 -7.53 -11.73
C THR A 72 -4.74 -8.95 -11.69
N GLY A 73 -5.61 -9.94 -11.84
CA GLY A 73 -5.21 -11.34 -11.74
C GLY A 73 -6.39 -12.30 -11.82
N LEU A 74 -6.20 -13.50 -11.26
CA LEU A 74 -7.23 -14.52 -11.06
C LEU A 74 -7.17 -15.01 -9.62
N GLY A 75 -8.30 -15.41 -9.04
CA GLY A 75 -8.32 -15.97 -7.68
C GLY A 75 -8.03 -14.93 -6.58
N LEU A 76 -8.33 -13.64 -6.82
CA LEU A 76 -7.92 -12.56 -5.91
C LEU A 76 -8.89 -12.30 -4.75
N GLU A 77 -10.03 -13.01 -4.66
CA GLU A 77 -10.96 -12.86 -3.54
C GLU A 77 -10.32 -13.14 -2.17
N GLY A 78 -9.30 -14.01 -2.14
CA GLY A 78 -8.58 -14.40 -0.93
C GLY A 78 -7.44 -13.46 -0.53
N VAL A 79 -7.19 -12.36 -1.26
CA VAL A 79 -6.08 -11.44 -0.96
C VAL A 79 -6.33 -10.72 0.35
N THR A 80 -5.36 -10.83 1.27
CA THR A 80 -5.44 -10.22 2.61
C THR A 80 -4.38 -9.16 2.84
N ARG A 81 -3.33 -9.12 2.02
CA ARG A 81 -2.21 -8.19 2.20
C ARG A 81 -1.46 -7.93 0.90
N VAL A 82 -1.08 -6.67 0.71
CA VAL A 82 -0.16 -6.23 -0.34
C VAL A 82 1.03 -5.56 0.34
N LEU A 83 2.25 -5.93 -0.05
CA LEU A 83 3.49 -5.28 0.37
C LEU A 83 4.09 -4.53 -0.82
N VAL A 84 4.54 -3.31 -0.59
CA VAL A 84 5.27 -2.49 -1.56
C VAL A 84 6.66 -2.21 -0.99
N GLY A 85 7.68 -2.87 -1.52
CA GLY A 85 9.05 -2.82 -0.96
C GLY A 85 9.14 -3.32 0.47
N GLY A 86 8.31 -4.30 0.83
CA GLY A 86 8.23 -4.88 2.17
C GLY A 86 7.32 -4.11 3.14
N ALA A 87 6.91 -2.88 2.83
CA ALA A 87 5.97 -2.12 3.64
C ALA A 87 4.51 -2.52 3.31
N PRO A 88 3.65 -2.81 4.30
CA PRO A 88 2.24 -3.06 4.05
C PRO A 88 1.53 -1.86 3.41
N ALA A 89 0.65 -2.14 2.45
CA ALA A 89 -0.29 -1.15 1.93
C ALA A 89 -1.11 -0.53 3.07
N SER A 90 -1.33 0.79 3.01
CA SER A 90 -2.06 1.52 4.05
C SER A 90 -3.56 1.22 4.05
N SER A 91 -4.09 0.77 2.92
CA SER A 91 -5.40 0.16 2.80
C SER A 91 -5.42 -0.86 1.68
N LEU A 92 -6.39 -1.77 1.73
CA LEU A 92 -6.57 -2.84 0.77
C LEU A 92 -8.07 -3.03 0.54
N THR A 93 -8.49 -3.01 -0.72
CA THR A 93 -9.86 -3.32 -1.12
C THR A 93 -9.84 -4.43 -2.16
N VAL A 94 -10.38 -5.58 -1.79
CA VAL A 94 -10.67 -6.66 -2.75
C VAL A 94 -11.97 -6.27 -3.47
N VAL A 95 -11.87 -6.00 -4.77
CA VAL A 95 -13.02 -5.54 -5.56
C VAL A 95 -13.83 -6.74 -6.05
N ASP A 96 -13.13 -7.72 -6.64
CA ASP A 96 -13.66 -8.99 -7.12
C ASP A 96 -12.51 -9.99 -7.32
N ASP A 97 -12.82 -11.20 -7.82
CA ASP A 97 -11.83 -12.26 -8.05
C ASP A 97 -10.71 -11.92 -9.03
N THR A 98 -10.85 -10.84 -9.79
CA THR A 98 -9.88 -10.41 -10.79
C THR A 98 -9.21 -9.08 -10.47
N ARG A 99 -9.62 -8.40 -9.39
CA ARG A 99 -9.15 -7.04 -9.08
C ARG A 99 -9.06 -6.74 -7.59
N VAL A 100 -7.93 -6.15 -7.22
CA VAL A 100 -7.64 -5.60 -5.88
C VAL A 100 -7.12 -4.18 -6.06
N THR A 101 -7.53 -3.25 -5.20
CA THR A 101 -6.85 -1.95 -5.05
C THR A 101 -6.12 -1.86 -3.73
N ALA A 102 -4.97 -1.18 -3.74
CA ALA A 102 -4.14 -1.01 -2.55
C ALA A 102 -3.57 0.40 -2.51
N ALA A 103 -3.68 1.05 -1.35
CA ALA A 103 -3.06 2.35 -1.14
C ALA A 103 -1.57 2.16 -0.80
N VAL A 104 -0.71 2.82 -1.58
CA VAL A 104 0.74 2.73 -1.48
C VAL A 104 1.21 3.49 -0.23
N PRO A 105 1.98 2.86 0.66
CA PRO A 105 2.56 3.54 1.82
C PRO A 105 3.63 4.54 1.36
N ARG A 106 4.09 5.41 2.26
CA ARG A 106 5.31 6.20 1.98
C ARG A 106 6.52 5.29 1.82
N SER A 107 7.56 5.76 1.14
CA SER A 107 8.86 5.09 1.19
C SER A 107 9.49 5.26 2.58
N SER A 108 10.31 4.28 2.99
CA SER A 108 10.91 4.26 4.33
C SER A 108 11.81 5.46 4.63
N ASP A 109 12.46 6.00 3.62
CA ASP A 109 13.53 7.00 3.67
C ASP A 109 13.20 8.30 2.91
N PHE A 110 11.98 8.42 2.35
CA PHE A 110 11.57 9.49 1.45
C PHE A 110 12.49 9.69 0.23
N GLN A 111 13.27 8.66 -0.15
CA GLN A 111 14.13 8.70 -1.33
C GLN A 111 13.50 7.99 -2.54
N PRO A 112 13.75 8.47 -3.77
CA PRO A 112 13.35 7.77 -4.98
C PRO A 112 13.96 6.38 -5.08
N LYS A 113 13.13 5.37 -5.39
CA LYS A 113 13.57 3.98 -5.58
C LYS A 113 12.49 3.14 -6.25
N THR A 114 12.91 2.10 -6.97
CA THR A 114 12.02 1.06 -7.47
C THR A 114 12.04 -0.13 -6.52
N VAL A 115 10.86 -0.64 -6.17
CA VAL A 115 10.68 -1.76 -5.24
C VAL A 115 9.71 -2.79 -5.81
N GLU A 116 9.75 -4.01 -5.28
CA GLU A 116 8.83 -5.08 -5.67
C GLU A 116 7.47 -4.93 -4.99
N ILE A 117 6.43 -5.41 -5.68
CA ILE A 117 5.07 -5.57 -5.15
C ILE A 117 4.83 -7.05 -4.89
N GLN A 118 4.41 -7.38 -3.67
CA GLN A 118 4.10 -8.76 -3.28
C GLN A 118 2.66 -8.83 -2.76
N VAL A 119 1.90 -9.82 -3.22
CA VAL A 119 0.49 -10.01 -2.86
C VAL A 119 0.35 -11.32 -2.10
N PHE A 120 -0.44 -11.31 -1.03
CA PHE A 120 -0.59 -12.46 -0.14
C PHE A 120 -2.07 -12.81 0.07
N ALA A 121 -2.34 -14.11 0.14
CA ALA A 121 -3.58 -14.68 0.66
C ALA A 121 -3.26 -15.41 1.98
N GLY A 122 -3.65 -14.80 3.10
CA GLY A 122 -3.16 -15.19 4.42
C GLY A 122 -1.65 -15.01 4.53
N GLU A 123 -0.93 -16.10 4.80
CA GLU A 123 0.53 -16.12 4.91
C GLU A 123 1.24 -16.46 3.60
N GLU A 124 0.51 -16.97 2.60
CA GLU A 124 1.08 -17.41 1.33
C GLU A 124 1.21 -16.25 0.35
N GLN A 125 2.42 -16.07 -0.21
CA GLN A 125 2.63 -15.13 -1.31
C GLN A 125 2.08 -15.75 -2.59
N LEU A 126 1.18 -15.04 -3.26
CA LEU A 126 0.63 -15.48 -4.54
C LEU A 126 1.71 -15.43 -5.63
N PRO A 127 1.76 -16.43 -6.53
CA PRO A 127 2.64 -16.38 -7.69
C PRO A 127 2.24 -15.20 -8.60
N SER A 128 3.23 -14.62 -9.29
CA SER A 128 3.01 -13.55 -10.27
C SER A 128 3.42 -14.01 -11.66
N LEU A 129 2.66 -13.61 -12.70
CA LEU A 129 3.00 -13.91 -14.10
C LEU A 129 4.29 -13.21 -14.52
N TRP A 130 4.55 -12.02 -13.96
CA TRP A 130 5.72 -11.19 -14.23
C TRP A 130 6.20 -10.54 -12.92
N GLN A 131 7.39 -9.94 -12.96
CA GLN A 131 7.85 -9.13 -11.84
C GLN A 131 7.07 -7.81 -11.79
N ASN A 132 6.27 -7.64 -10.75
CA ASN A 132 5.52 -6.42 -10.50
C ASN A 132 6.34 -5.48 -9.60
N THR A 133 6.55 -4.25 -10.05
CA THR A 133 7.33 -3.24 -9.33
C THR A 133 6.57 -1.93 -9.20
N TYR A 134 6.97 -1.15 -8.19
CA TYR A 134 6.50 0.21 -7.97
C TYR A 134 7.70 1.16 -7.89
N THR A 135 7.62 2.31 -8.54
CA THR A 135 8.64 3.35 -8.50
C THR A 135 8.19 4.50 -7.61
N TYR A 136 8.89 4.69 -6.49
CA TYR A 136 8.80 5.92 -5.73
C TYR A 136 9.62 7.02 -6.41
N ALA A 137 9.00 8.17 -6.64
CA ALA A 137 9.61 9.33 -7.25
C ALA A 137 9.39 10.59 -6.41
N THR A 138 10.29 11.58 -6.53
CA THR A 138 10.10 12.90 -5.94
C THR A 138 9.20 13.73 -6.86
N LEU A 139 7.91 13.79 -6.55
CA LEU A 139 6.90 14.41 -7.41
C LEU A 139 6.35 15.72 -6.82
N THR A 140 6.31 15.82 -5.49
CA THR A 140 5.68 16.94 -4.78
C THR A 140 6.70 17.85 -4.06
N PRO A 141 6.31 19.07 -3.67
CA PRO A 141 7.09 19.90 -2.75
C PRO A 141 7.40 19.19 -1.42
N VAL A 142 6.42 18.47 -0.86
CA VAL A 142 6.56 17.71 0.40
C VAL A 142 7.62 16.61 0.24
N ASP A 143 7.62 15.91 -0.90
CA ASP A 143 8.63 14.90 -1.22
C ASP A 143 10.05 15.48 -1.17
N LYS A 144 10.24 16.68 -1.75
CA LYS A 144 11.54 17.35 -1.74
C LYS A 144 11.96 17.75 -0.33
N GLN A 145 11.01 18.24 0.46
CA GLN A 145 11.24 18.64 1.84
C GLN A 145 11.69 17.46 2.71
N LEU A 146 10.92 16.37 2.69
CA LEU A 146 11.20 15.20 3.53
C LEU A 146 12.38 14.38 3.00
N GLY A 147 12.57 14.32 1.68
CA GLY A 147 13.78 13.77 1.09
C GLY A 147 15.03 14.53 1.54
N TYR A 148 14.97 15.87 1.62
CA TYR A 148 16.04 16.68 2.18
C TYR A 148 16.23 16.43 3.67
N ALA A 149 15.15 16.49 4.46
CA ALA A 149 15.19 16.29 5.89
C ALA A 149 15.84 14.94 6.25
N LEU A 150 15.44 13.87 5.58
CA LEU A 150 15.97 12.52 5.85
C LEU A 150 17.36 12.27 5.29
N THR A 151 17.82 13.11 4.35
CA THR A 151 19.22 13.11 3.92
C THR A 151 20.12 13.81 4.94
N HIS A 152 19.61 14.87 5.59
CA HIS A 152 20.46 15.82 6.31
C HIS A 152 20.28 15.86 7.83
N TRP A 153 19.30 15.14 8.41
CA TRP A 153 19.04 15.15 9.86
C TRP A 153 20.27 14.77 10.71
N GLN A 154 21.16 13.94 10.17
CA GLN A 154 22.43 13.56 10.80
C GLN A 154 23.64 14.11 10.05
N ASP A 155 23.57 14.21 8.72
CA ASP A 155 24.65 14.66 7.85
C ASP A 155 24.44 16.12 7.40
N TYR A 156 25.05 17.04 8.15
CA TYR A 156 24.78 18.46 8.06
C TYR A 156 25.20 19.02 6.70
N ASN A 157 24.38 19.88 6.11
CA ASN A 157 24.70 20.54 4.85
C ASN A 157 25.63 21.75 5.09
N PRO A 158 26.91 21.70 4.65
CA PRO A 158 27.87 22.75 4.93
C PRO A 158 27.57 24.07 4.20
N GLU A 159 26.72 24.07 3.17
CA GLU A 159 26.31 25.30 2.45
C GLU A 159 25.64 26.32 3.38
N PHE A 160 24.94 25.82 4.40
CA PHE A 160 24.13 26.64 5.30
C PHE A 160 24.79 26.92 6.65
N GLY A 161 26.01 26.40 6.89
CA GLY A 161 26.73 26.58 8.15
C GLY A 161 26.18 25.75 9.31
N ASP A 162 27.03 25.54 10.32
CA ASP A 162 26.67 24.83 11.57
C ASP A 162 26.44 25.83 12.69
N TYR A 163 25.19 25.90 13.18
CA TYR A 163 24.77 26.80 14.24
C TYR A 163 24.65 26.11 15.61
N ASN A 164 25.08 24.85 15.75
CA ASN A 164 25.07 24.16 17.04
C ASN A 164 25.82 24.91 18.15
N PRO A 165 27.01 25.50 17.91
CA PRO A 165 27.73 26.25 18.94
C PRO A 165 26.95 27.46 19.48
N SER A 166 25.98 27.95 18.71
CA SER A 166 25.15 29.12 19.04
C SER A 166 23.71 28.73 19.43
N GLY A 167 23.35 27.44 19.35
CA GLY A 167 22.00 26.93 19.61
C GLY A 167 20.96 27.16 18.49
N GLY A 168 21.36 27.71 17.35
CA GLY A 168 20.44 28.12 16.27
C GLY A 168 20.11 27.05 15.24
N ASP A 169 20.65 25.84 15.40
CA ASP A 169 20.69 24.90 14.28
C ASP A 169 19.35 24.21 13.99
N CYS A 170 18.47 24.10 14.98
CA CYS A 170 17.09 23.64 14.80
C CYS A 170 16.33 24.47 13.76
N ALA A 171 16.35 25.80 13.90
CA ALA A 171 15.73 26.71 12.94
C ALA A 171 16.50 26.74 11.61
N ASN A 172 17.83 26.65 11.65
CA ASN A 172 18.65 26.54 10.45
C ASN A 172 18.25 25.33 9.61
N PHE A 173 18.10 24.15 10.23
CA PHE A 173 17.69 22.91 9.57
C PHE A 173 16.28 23.01 8.99
N VAL A 174 15.29 23.41 9.81
CA VAL A 174 13.91 23.58 9.34
C VAL A 174 13.85 24.55 8.15
N SER A 175 14.62 25.64 8.21
CA SER A 175 14.71 26.60 7.11
C SER A 175 15.26 25.98 5.82
N GLN A 176 16.28 25.12 5.93
CA GLN A 176 16.80 24.36 4.78
C GLN A 176 15.75 23.43 4.19
N THR A 177 14.95 22.75 5.02
CA THR A 177 13.86 21.90 4.51
C THR A 177 12.81 22.70 3.74
N LEU A 178 12.44 23.89 4.22
CA LEU A 178 11.50 24.79 3.53
C LEU A 178 12.05 25.29 2.20
N LEU A 179 13.34 25.61 2.16
CA LEU A 179 14.03 25.93 0.91
C LEU A 179 13.96 24.77 -0.08
N ALA A 180 14.21 23.54 0.37
CA ALA A 180 14.11 22.32 -0.44
C ALA A 180 12.66 22.06 -0.92
N ARG A 181 11.66 22.33 -0.08
CA ARG A 181 10.23 22.31 -0.45
C ARG A 181 9.94 23.23 -1.65
N GLY A 182 10.71 24.31 -1.78
CA GLY A 182 10.66 25.23 -2.91
C GLY A 182 10.47 26.69 -2.53
N TRP A 183 10.47 27.01 -1.22
CA TRP A 183 10.37 28.38 -0.74
C TRP A 183 11.53 29.23 -1.27
N LYS A 184 11.32 30.54 -1.35
CA LYS A 184 12.32 31.48 -1.85
C LYS A 184 12.80 32.37 -0.73
N MET A 185 14.12 32.41 -0.56
CA MET A 185 14.75 33.36 0.33
C MET A 185 14.38 34.80 -0.03
N ASN A 186 14.26 35.64 0.98
CA ASN A 186 14.04 37.08 0.85
C ASN A 186 14.95 37.83 1.84
N ASP A 187 14.76 39.14 1.98
CA ASP A 187 15.64 39.96 2.83
C ASP A 187 15.47 39.67 4.33
N THR A 188 14.33 39.11 4.75
CA THR A 188 14.02 38.77 6.15
C THR A 188 14.45 37.35 6.49
N TRP A 189 14.10 36.38 5.65
CA TRP A 189 14.43 34.97 5.81
C TRP A 189 15.37 34.54 4.68
N SER A 190 16.67 34.47 5.00
CA SER A 190 17.71 33.98 4.08
C SER A 190 18.94 33.44 4.80
N ASN A 191 19.73 32.66 4.07
CA ASN A 191 21.08 32.28 4.42
C ASN A 191 21.95 32.37 3.16
N ARG A 192 23.02 33.17 3.23
CA ARG A 192 23.92 33.41 2.10
C ARG A 192 25.36 33.22 2.56
N ASN A 193 26.11 32.35 1.88
CA ASN A 193 27.48 32.01 2.26
C ASN A 193 27.57 31.54 3.73
N ALA A 194 26.72 30.58 4.11
CA ALA A 194 26.59 30.05 5.46
C ALA A 194 26.27 31.09 6.56
N GLN A 195 25.78 32.28 6.18
CA GLN A 195 25.36 33.34 7.09
C GLN A 195 23.84 33.51 7.03
N GLY A 196 23.15 32.92 7.98
CA GLY A 196 21.71 33.01 8.17
C GLY A 196 21.30 34.31 8.87
N THR A 197 20.24 34.92 8.35
CA THR A 197 19.48 35.96 9.06
C THR A 197 18.97 35.44 10.40
N LYS A 198 18.65 36.34 11.35
CA LYS A 198 18.06 35.96 12.63
C LYS A 198 16.80 35.08 12.44
N THR A 199 15.93 35.46 11.51
CA THR A 199 14.72 34.70 11.17
C THR A 199 15.02 33.32 10.58
N TRP A 200 16.18 33.11 9.96
CA TRP A 200 16.60 31.79 9.46
C TRP A 200 17.12 30.87 10.57
N VAL A 201 17.87 31.40 11.54
CA VAL A 201 18.64 30.58 12.50
C VAL A 201 18.09 30.61 13.93
N TYR A 202 16.99 31.33 14.21
CA TYR A 202 16.50 31.47 15.57
C TYR A 202 14.99 31.19 15.65
N ALA A 203 14.62 30.15 16.40
CA ALA A 203 13.26 29.62 16.43
C ALA A 203 12.19 30.67 16.78
N PRO A 204 12.35 31.53 17.81
CA PRO A 204 11.37 32.60 18.06
C PRO A 204 11.20 33.58 16.89
N SER A 205 12.29 34.03 16.27
CA SER A 205 12.18 34.96 15.13
C SER A 205 11.67 34.30 13.86
N LEU A 206 11.91 33.00 13.69
CA LEU A 206 11.28 32.20 12.62
C LEU A 206 9.77 32.12 12.84
N GLU A 207 9.34 31.77 14.05
CA GLU A 207 7.93 31.62 14.43
C GLU A 207 7.14 32.92 14.24
N ASP A 208 7.65 34.02 14.80
CA ASP A 208 7.09 35.38 14.64
C ASP A 208 6.88 35.71 13.15
N TRP A 209 7.87 35.40 12.31
CA TRP A 209 7.81 35.69 10.88
C TRP A 209 6.79 34.80 10.15
N LEU A 210 6.76 33.51 10.44
CA LEU A 210 5.81 32.55 9.85
C LEU A 210 4.36 32.96 10.09
N ALA A 211 4.06 33.51 11.27
CA ALA A 211 2.72 33.99 11.65
C ALA A 211 2.38 35.41 11.14
N SER A 212 3.36 36.16 10.62
CA SER A 212 3.17 37.57 10.27
C SER A 212 2.67 37.81 8.84
N ASP A 213 1.98 38.93 8.63
CA ASP A 213 1.59 39.44 7.29
C ASP A 213 2.79 39.82 6.42
N SER A 214 3.93 40.14 7.04
CA SER A 214 5.21 40.35 6.33
C SER A 214 5.90 39.04 5.94
N GLY A 215 5.42 37.92 6.46
CA GLY A 215 5.85 36.58 6.11
C GLY A 215 4.73 35.82 5.38
N PRO A 216 4.69 34.50 5.53
CA PRO A 216 3.70 33.67 4.85
C PRO A 216 2.31 33.66 5.50
N ASN A 217 2.14 34.23 6.71
CA ASN A 217 0.90 34.21 7.47
C ASN A 217 0.27 32.79 7.56
N LEU A 218 1.07 31.84 8.05
CA LEU A 218 0.66 30.44 8.17
C LEU A 218 -0.39 30.25 9.27
N THR A 219 -1.24 29.25 9.09
CA THR A 219 -2.23 28.85 10.10
C THR A 219 -1.56 28.13 11.25
N ARG A 220 -1.66 28.71 12.46
CA ARG A 220 -1.24 28.07 13.70
C ARG A 220 -2.28 27.06 14.17
N LEU A 221 -1.82 25.91 14.65
CA LEU A 221 -2.64 24.89 15.31
C LEU A 221 -2.13 24.63 16.71
N ASP A 222 -3.05 24.47 17.66
CA ASP A 222 -2.73 23.97 19.00
C ASP A 222 -2.63 22.43 19.01
N ASP A 223 -2.03 21.86 20.05
CA ASP A 223 -1.84 20.40 20.12
C ASP A 223 -3.16 19.60 20.06
N SER A 224 -4.27 20.17 20.55
CA SER A 224 -5.60 19.58 20.42
C SER A 224 -6.10 19.43 18.98
N GLN A 225 -5.46 20.09 18.01
CA GLN A 225 -5.78 20.09 16.59
C GLN A 225 -4.77 19.30 15.75
N ARG A 226 -3.94 18.45 16.39
CA ARG A 226 -2.90 17.68 15.71
C ARG A 226 -3.42 16.70 14.66
N ASP A 227 -4.72 16.41 14.67
CA ASP A 227 -5.42 15.62 13.64
C ASP A 227 -5.50 16.33 12.27
N GLN A 228 -5.26 17.64 12.24
CA GLN A 228 -5.19 18.44 11.01
C GLN A 228 -3.78 18.54 10.43
N LEU A 229 -2.78 17.95 11.07
CA LEU A 229 -1.40 18.00 10.61
C LEU A 229 -1.19 17.19 9.33
N LYS A 230 -0.22 17.65 8.55
CA LYS A 230 0.25 17.01 7.33
C LYS A 230 1.76 16.85 7.37
N LEU A 231 2.25 15.93 6.56
CA LEU A 231 3.67 15.76 6.31
C LEU A 231 4.31 17.08 5.85
N GLY A 232 5.43 17.44 6.48
CA GLY A 232 6.15 18.69 6.20
C GLY A 232 5.59 19.94 6.89
N ASP A 233 4.62 19.80 7.79
CA ASP A 233 4.24 20.86 8.73
C ASP A 233 5.36 21.12 9.75
N ILE A 234 5.30 22.25 10.46
CA ILE A 234 6.34 22.66 11.41
C ILE A 234 5.81 22.52 12.84
N ALA A 235 6.61 21.94 13.73
CA ALA A 235 6.34 21.83 15.16
C ALA A 235 7.30 22.72 15.94
N PHE A 236 6.74 23.62 16.76
CA PHE A 236 7.48 24.46 17.70
C PHE A 236 7.26 23.96 19.12
N PHE A 237 8.33 23.94 19.89
CA PHE A 237 8.33 23.44 21.25
C PHE A 237 8.79 24.51 22.22
N ASP A 238 8.04 24.67 23.30
CA ASP A 238 8.39 25.48 24.45
C ASP A 238 8.67 24.53 25.62
N TRP A 239 9.96 24.30 25.88
CA TRP A 239 10.44 23.33 26.86
C TRP A 239 10.26 23.81 28.29
N ASN A 240 10.18 25.12 28.50
CA ASN A 240 10.17 25.72 29.83
C ASN A 240 8.85 26.43 30.19
N GLY A 241 7.89 26.48 29.27
CA GLY A 241 6.53 26.98 29.48
C GLY A 241 6.45 28.51 29.57
N ASN A 242 7.41 29.23 28.95
CA ASN A 242 7.43 30.70 29.00
C ASN A 242 6.65 31.37 27.85
N GLY A 243 6.09 30.60 26.92
CA GLY A 243 5.33 31.06 25.76
C GLY A 243 6.19 31.40 24.53
N ASN A 244 7.51 31.24 24.59
CA ASN A 244 8.42 31.39 23.45
C ASN A 244 8.99 30.02 23.05
N PRO A 245 9.13 29.74 21.75
CA PRO A 245 9.65 28.45 21.32
C PRO A 245 11.16 28.35 21.58
N ASP A 246 11.56 27.31 22.30
CA ASP A 246 12.96 26.94 22.49
C ASP A 246 13.50 26.13 21.30
N HIS A 247 12.62 25.43 20.59
CA HIS A 247 13.01 24.50 19.55
C HIS A 247 11.98 24.39 18.43
N VAL A 248 12.43 23.92 17.27
CA VAL A 248 11.59 23.75 16.08
C VAL A 248 12.04 22.53 15.29
N MET A 249 11.08 21.73 14.83
CA MET A 249 11.29 20.53 14.02
C MET A 249 10.25 20.43 12.90
N ILE A 250 10.48 19.55 11.92
CA ILE A 250 9.54 19.30 10.82
C ILE A 250 8.79 17.98 11.03
N VAL A 251 7.49 17.94 10.74
CA VAL A 251 6.67 16.72 10.80
C VAL A 251 7.12 15.76 9.70
N SER A 252 7.73 14.64 10.11
CA SER A 252 8.34 13.64 9.24
C SER A 252 7.51 12.36 9.09
N ASP A 253 6.57 12.10 10.00
CA ASP A 253 5.62 11.00 9.85
C ASP A 253 4.34 11.23 10.66
N ILE A 254 3.25 10.61 10.23
CA ILE A 254 1.96 10.59 10.94
C ILE A 254 1.43 9.17 10.85
N VAL A 255 1.39 8.47 11.98
CA VAL A 255 0.98 7.07 12.04
C VAL A 255 -0.13 6.86 13.05
N GLN A 256 -1.06 5.97 12.74
CA GLN A 256 -2.08 5.55 13.68
C GLN A 256 -1.46 4.62 14.72
N GLY A 257 -1.41 5.05 15.98
CA GLY A 257 -1.04 4.23 17.13
C GLY A 257 -2.28 3.70 17.88
N GLU A 258 -2.04 2.83 18.87
CA GLU A 258 -3.08 2.24 19.72
C GLU A 258 -3.90 3.31 20.47
N ASN A 259 -3.25 4.41 20.86
CA ASN A 259 -3.83 5.48 21.66
C ASN A 259 -4.15 6.75 20.85
N GLY A 260 -4.20 6.66 19.52
CA GLY A 260 -4.44 7.79 18.63
C GLY A 260 -3.29 8.04 17.66
N LEU A 261 -3.31 9.21 17.01
CA LEU A 261 -2.26 9.60 16.07
C LEU A 261 -0.93 9.82 16.81
N GLN A 262 0.13 9.19 16.32
CA GLN A 262 1.50 9.48 16.69
C GLN A 262 2.11 10.37 15.62
N ILE A 263 2.58 11.54 16.04
CA ILE A 263 3.24 12.51 15.17
C ILE A 263 4.74 12.36 15.39
N LYS A 264 5.47 12.11 14.30
CA LYS A 264 6.93 12.03 14.31
C LYS A 264 7.53 13.27 13.67
N VAL A 265 8.67 13.71 14.20
CA VAL A 265 9.39 14.89 13.73
C VAL A 265 10.88 14.62 13.47
N ALA A 266 11.45 15.40 12.55
CA ALA A 266 12.88 15.44 12.26
C ALA A 266 13.48 16.81 12.59
N GLY A 267 14.69 16.83 13.13
CA GLY A 267 15.34 18.06 13.60
C GLY A 267 16.81 17.88 14.01
N HIS A 268 17.49 19.02 14.20
CA HIS A 268 18.87 19.12 14.70
C HIS A 268 18.92 19.45 16.20
N ASN A 269 20.11 19.67 16.76
CA ASN A 269 20.43 19.88 18.21
C ASN A 269 20.22 18.65 19.10
N GLU A 270 19.22 17.83 18.80
CA GLU A 270 19.18 16.41 19.13
C GLU A 270 18.84 15.68 17.84
N ASN A 271 19.86 15.37 17.04
CA ASN A 271 19.66 14.83 15.69
C ASN A 271 18.72 13.62 15.73
N ARG A 272 17.56 13.75 15.08
CA ARG A 272 16.50 12.73 14.98
C ARG A 272 15.77 12.88 13.64
N ASP A 273 15.32 11.77 13.08
CA ASP A 273 14.54 11.68 11.82
C ASP A 273 13.07 11.30 12.04
N PHE A 274 12.74 10.66 13.16
CA PHE A 274 11.37 10.24 13.50
C PHE A 274 11.10 10.30 15.02
N ARG A 275 11.49 11.38 15.69
CA ARG A 275 11.24 11.56 17.13
C ARG A 275 9.73 11.66 17.38
N ASP A 276 9.23 10.91 18.34
CA ASP A 276 7.83 11.01 18.76
C ASP A 276 7.61 12.30 19.56
N ILE A 277 6.62 13.10 19.16
CA ILE A 277 6.31 14.36 19.85
C ILE A 277 5.86 14.11 21.29
N ASP A 278 5.07 13.07 21.53
CA ASP A 278 4.50 12.81 22.85
C ASP A 278 5.62 12.37 23.81
N GLU A 279 6.57 11.56 23.34
CA GLU A 279 7.82 11.28 24.06
C GLU A 279 8.62 12.56 24.34
N ALA A 280 8.79 13.42 23.33
CA ALA A 280 9.53 14.67 23.48
C ALA A 280 8.95 15.57 24.59
N ILE A 281 7.62 15.72 24.66
CA ILE A 281 6.96 16.65 25.59
C ILE A 281 6.59 16.03 26.94
N THR A 282 6.52 14.70 27.06
CA THR A 282 6.14 14.02 28.31
C THR A 282 7.30 13.32 29.02
N ILE A 283 8.31 12.86 28.28
CA ILE A 283 9.44 12.10 28.81
C ILE A 283 10.71 12.95 28.78
N ASP A 284 11.10 13.46 27.61
CA ASP A 284 12.37 14.18 27.46
C ASP A 284 12.32 15.57 28.10
N HIS A 285 11.21 16.29 27.89
CA HIS A 285 10.95 17.62 28.45
C HIS A 285 9.58 17.69 29.13
N PRO A 286 9.41 17.09 30.32
CA PRO A 286 8.11 16.99 30.97
C PRO A 286 7.47 18.35 31.25
N ASN A 287 6.16 18.46 30.98
CA ASN A 287 5.34 19.68 31.11
C ASN A 287 5.63 20.78 30.07
N SER A 288 6.33 20.44 28.99
CA SER A 288 6.49 21.35 27.86
C SER A 288 5.21 21.43 27.03
N THR A 289 5.16 22.43 26.15
CA THR A 289 4.05 22.61 25.21
C THR A 289 4.55 22.60 23.78
N VAL A 290 3.66 22.22 22.87
CA VAL A 290 3.91 22.19 21.42
C VAL A 290 2.77 22.87 20.69
N TRP A 291 3.10 23.56 19.61
CA TRP A 291 2.13 24.04 18.63
C TRP A 291 2.71 23.91 17.22
N TYR A 292 1.85 24.09 16.23
CA TYR A 292 2.19 23.77 14.85
C TYR A 292 1.85 24.91 13.90
N TYR A 293 2.48 24.87 12.74
CA TYR A 293 2.11 25.70 11.59
C TYR A 293 1.91 24.82 10.36
N GLN A 294 0.74 24.97 9.72
CA GLN A 294 0.42 24.29 8.48
C GLN A 294 1.19 24.90 7.32
N VAL A 295 1.97 24.08 6.63
CA VAL A 295 2.73 24.48 5.45
C VAL A 295 1.97 24.03 4.20
N PRO A 296 1.58 24.97 3.31
CA PRO A 296 0.81 24.64 2.11
C PRO A 296 1.59 23.85 1.07
#